data_AF-A0A0K8PZU6-F1
#
_entry.id   AF-A0A0K8PZU6-F1
#
_cell.length_a   1.000
_cell.length_b   1.000
_cell.length_c   1.000
_cell.angle_alpha   90.00
_cell.angle_beta   90.00
_cell.angle_gamma   90.00
#
_symmetry.space_group_name_H-M   'P 1'
#
loop_
_entity.id
_entity.type
_entity.pdbx_description
1 polymer ?
#
loop_
_entity_poly.entity_id
_entity_poly.type
_entity_poly.pdbx_seq_one_letter_code
_entity_poly.pdbx_strand_id
1 'polypeptide(L)'
;MADDDHHLYWREWLRLSNLMAFKRYGLTIGSVDMVSVPIDVVLPPDAVAAAAIPLVWQDLLDMATDDERPLMIELAAIDGLPVPELGFELPDGSVISIAWPDQKVGVLLDGEDPQGLIDAGWTAVGPDAADVANSLSVMEGKQCR
;
A
#
# COMPACT_ATOMS: atom_id res chain seq x y z
N MET A 1 -2.79 20.66 -23.29
CA MET A 1 -3.81 21.65 -22.92
C MET A 1 -4.68 21.02 -21.84
N ALA A 2 -4.18 20.98 -20.60
CA ALA A 2 -4.80 20.30 -19.44
C ALA A 2 -4.70 21.12 -18.14
N ASP A 3 -4.10 22.32 -18.18
CA ASP A 3 -3.90 23.17 -17.01
C ASP A 3 -5.14 23.98 -16.61
N ASP A 4 -5.95 24.41 -17.59
CA ASP A 4 -7.10 25.30 -17.32
C ASP A 4 -8.21 24.61 -16.51
N ASP A 5 -8.31 23.28 -16.57
CA ASP A 5 -9.38 22.51 -15.92
C ASP A 5 -9.20 22.43 -14.40
N HIS A 6 -7.95 22.31 -13.92
CA HIS A 6 -7.63 22.28 -12.49
C HIS A 6 -8.07 23.55 -11.75
N HIS A 7 -7.91 24.71 -12.39
CA HIS A 7 -8.35 25.99 -11.84
C HIS A 7 -9.88 26.07 -11.73
N LEU A 8 -10.63 25.43 -12.64
CA LEU A 8 -12.08 25.39 -12.60
C LEU A 8 -12.58 24.49 -11.47
N TYR A 9 -12.03 23.28 -11.33
CA TYR A 9 -12.37 22.38 -10.22
C TYR A 9 -12.04 22.99 -8.87
N TRP A 10 -10.87 23.65 -8.77
CA TRP A 10 -10.46 24.27 -7.52
C TRP A 10 -11.35 25.45 -7.12
N ARG A 11 -11.76 26.27 -8.10
CA ARG A 11 -12.71 27.37 -7.87
C ARG A 11 -14.08 26.86 -7.45
N GLU A 12 -14.57 25.78 -8.05
CA GLU A 12 -15.88 25.21 -7.69
C GLU A 12 -15.84 24.56 -6.31
N TRP A 13 -14.76 23.86 -5.95
CA TRP A 13 -14.55 23.33 -4.61
C TRP A 13 -14.55 24.43 -3.54
N LEU A 14 -13.81 25.53 -3.78
CA LEU A 14 -13.78 26.68 -2.86
C LEU A 14 -15.15 27.35 -2.73
N ARG A 15 -15.89 27.47 -3.84
CA ARG A 15 -17.24 28.05 -3.86
C ARG A 15 -18.22 27.22 -3.03
N LEU A 16 -18.22 25.90 -3.19
CA LEU A 16 -19.07 24.97 -2.43
C LEU A 16 -18.71 25.01 -0.93
N SER A 17 -17.42 25.00 -0.61
CA SER A 17 -16.92 25.08 0.77
C SER A 17 -17.38 26.38 1.47
N ASN A 18 -17.26 27.53 0.79
CA ASN A 18 -17.73 28.81 1.30
C ASN A 18 -19.25 28.87 1.50
N LEU A 19 -20.01 28.23 0.61
CA LEU A 19 -21.48 28.19 0.72
C LEU A 19 -21.95 27.33 1.90
N MET A 20 -21.24 26.23 2.18
CA MET A 20 -21.54 25.33 3.29
C MET A 20 -21.05 25.86 4.65
N ALA A 21 -20.00 26.68 4.68
CA ALA A 21 -19.37 27.20 5.89
C ALA A 21 -20.33 27.96 6.83
N PHE A 22 -21.42 28.51 6.31
CA PHE A 22 -22.38 29.32 7.09
C PHE A 22 -23.73 28.64 7.34
N LYS A 23 -23.87 27.34 7.05
CA LYS A 23 -25.11 26.61 7.36
C LYS A 23 -25.30 26.49 8.88
N ARG A 24 -26.50 26.85 9.35
CA ARG A 24 -26.91 26.77 10.77
C ARG A 24 -27.59 25.46 11.16
N TYR A 25 -27.79 24.55 10.20
CA TYR A 25 -28.36 23.22 10.41
C TYR A 25 -27.32 22.17 10.05
N GLY A 26 -27.32 21.04 10.77
CA GLY A 26 -26.32 19.98 10.60
C GLY A 26 -26.25 19.48 9.15
N LEU A 27 -25.03 19.35 8.64
CA LEU A 27 -24.76 18.71 7.37
C LEU A 27 -24.61 17.19 7.62
N THR A 28 -25.56 16.39 7.15
CA THR A 28 -25.39 14.94 7.11
C THR A 28 -24.74 14.57 5.78
N ILE A 29 -23.51 14.08 5.84
CA ILE A 29 -22.84 13.45 4.71
C ILE A 29 -23.23 11.97 4.74
N GLY A 30 -23.84 11.50 3.66
CA GLY A 30 -24.15 10.09 3.45
C GLY A 30 -23.48 9.62 2.16
N SER A 31 -22.89 8.43 2.19
CA SER A 31 -22.49 7.74 0.96
C SER A 31 -23.65 6.87 0.48
N VAL A 32 -23.84 6.81 -0.84
CA VAL A 32 -24.72 5.81 -1.46
C VAL A 32 -23.83 4.76 -2.07
N ASP A 33 -24.00 3.52 -1.62
CA ASP A 33 -23.31 2.37 -2.22
C ASP A 33 -24.16 1.82 -3.36
N MET A 34 -23.55 1.62 -4.53
CA MET A 34 -24.12 0.72 -5.52
C MET A 34 -23.78 -0.69 -5.08
N VAL A 35 -24.70 -1.30 -4.33
CA VAL A 35 -24.59 -2.72 -3.96
C VAL A 35 -24.42 -3.54 -5.24
N SER A 36 -23.18 -3.95 -5.52
CA SER A 36 -22.89 -5.03 -6.44
C SER A 36 -23.45 -6.29 -5.80
N VAL A 37 -24.41 -6.93 -6.48
CA VAL A 37 -24.94 -8.22 -6.02
C VAL A 37 -23.76 -9.19 -5.96
N PRO A 38 -23.50 -9.88 -4.84
CA PRO A 38 -22.46 -10.89 -4.81
C PRO A 38 -22.82 -11.95 -5.84
N ILE A 39 -21.99 -12.08 -6.87
CA ILE A 39 -22.03 -13.27 -7.71
C ILE A 39 -21.47 -14.39 -6.84
N ASP A 40 -22.27 -15.41 -6.56
CA ASP A 40 -21.79 -16.66 -5.99
C ASP A 40 -20.78 -17.26 -6.98
N VAL A 41 -19.50 -16.95 -6.78
CA VAL A 41 -18.42 -17.63 -7.48
C VAL A 41 -18.32 -19.01 -6.84
N VAL A 42 -18.97 -19.99 -7.46
CA VAL A 42 -18.74 -21.41 -7.15
C VAL A 42 -17.30 -21.73 -7.57
N LEU A 43 -16.36 -21.61 -6.63
CA LEU A 43 -14.99 -22.04 -6.84
C LEU A 43 -14.97 -23.57 -6.98
N PRO A 44 -14.35 -24.12 -8.04
CA PRO A 44 -14.16 -25.55 -8.16
C PRO A 44 -13.29 -26.06 -7.00
N PRO A 45 -13.53 -27.30 -6.51
CA PRO A 45 -12.85 -27.84 -5.32
C PRO A 45 -11.33 -28.04 -5.50
N ASP A 46 -10.77 -27.82 -6.69
CA ASP A 46 -9.33 -27.86 -6.96
C ASP A 46 -8.61 -26.50 -6.77
N ALA A 47 -9.33 -25.41 -6.48
CA ALA A 47 -8.71 -24.11 -6.20
C ALA A 47 -8.08 -24.00 -4.80
N VAL A 48 -8.25 -25.02 -3.95
CA VAL A 48 -7.77 -25.03 -2.56
C VAL A 48 -6.32 -25.51 -2.42
N ALA A 49 -5.61 -25.71 -3.54
CA ALA A 49 -4.18 -25.99 -3.56
C ALA A 49 -3.32 -24.71 -3.76
N ALA A 50 -3.89 -23.52 -3.54
CA ALA A 50 -3.09 -22.34 -3.25
C ALA A 50 -2.54 -22.52 -1.84
N ALA A 51 -1.21 -22.44 -1.68
CA ALA A 51 -0.57 -22.41 -0.37
C ALA A 51 -1.35 -21.45 0.53
N ALA A 52 -1.86 -21.94 1.65
CA ALA A 52 -2.74 -21.17 2.52
C ALA A 52 -1.96 -19.95 3.03
N ILE A 53 -2.25 -18.78 2.46
CA ILE A 53 -1.65 -17.51 2.87
C ILE A 53 -1.95 -17.32 4.36
N PRO A 54 -0.93 -17.08 5.21
CA PRO A 54 -1.16 -16.93 6.63
C PRO A 54 -2.14 -15.78 6.91
N LEU A 55 -3.01 -15.94 7.92
CA LEU A 55 -4.08 -14.98 8.22
C LEU A 55 -3.55 -13.55 8.42
N VAL A 56 -2.35 -13.40 8.98
CA VAL A 56 -1.70 -12.10 9.21
C VAL A 56 -1.36 -11.33 7.92
N TRP A 57 -1.29 -12.02 6.78
CA TRP A 57 -1.08 -11.39 5.47
C TRP A 57 -2.40 -11.08 4.75
N GLN A 58 -3.53 -11.69 5.16
CA GLN A 58 -4.82 -11.46 4.51
C GLN A 58 -5.30 -10.02 4.70
N ASP A 59 -5.19 -9.50 5.93
CA ASP A 59 -5.56 -8.10 6.22
C ASP A 59 -4.74 -7.10 5.38
N LEU A 60 -3.45 -7.39 5.13
CA LEU A 60 -2.63 -6.56 4.26
C LEU A 60 -3.06 -6.68 2.80
N LEU A 61 -3.33 -7.89 2.29
CA LEU A 61 -3.77 -8.12 0.92
C LEU A 61 -5.10 -7.42 0.59
N ASP A 62 -5.99 -7.30 1.58
CA ASP A 62 -7.25 -6.57 1.47
C ASP A 62 -7.03 -5.05 1.39
N MET A 63 -5.98 -4.53 2.02
CA MET A 63 -5.60 -3.11 1.98
C MET A 63 -4.72 -2.73 0.79
N ALA A 64 -3.99 -3.70 0.22
CA ALA A 64 -3.07 -3.45 -0.87
C ALA A 64 -3.77 -3.05 -2.16
N THR A 65 -3.11 -2.14 -2.87
CA THR A 65 -3.47 -1.76 -4.23
C THR A 65 -3.28 -2.92 -5.21
N ASP A 66 -3.87 -2.80 -6.40
CA ASP A 66 -3.73 -3.81 -7.44
C ASP A 66 -2.29 -4.02 -7.91
N ASP A 67 -1.44 -2.99 -7.79
CA ASP A 67 -0.02 -3.04 -8.15
C ASP A 67 0.86 -3.68 -7.04
N GLU A 68 0.49 -3.52 -5.77
CA GLU A 68 1.18 -4.14 -4.63
C GLU A 68 0.85 -5.62 -4.45
N ARG A 69 -0.39 -6.00 -4.77
CA ARG A 69 -0.94 -7.34 -4.46
C ARG A 69 -0.11 -8.51 -5.05
N PRO A 70 0.39 -8.46 -6.31
CA PRO A 70 1.19 -9.54 -6.86
C PRO A 70 2.46 -9.80 -6.05
N LEU A 71 3.21 -8.75 -5.73
CA LEU A 71 4.44 -8.84 -4.94
C LEU A 71 4.15 -9.35 -3.52
N MET A 72 3.06 -8.91 -2.89
CA MET A 72 2.69 -9.40 -1.56
C MET A 72 2.32 -10.88 -1.53
N ILE A 73 1.65 -11.41 -2.56
CA ILE A 73 1.35 -12.84 -2.65
C ILE A 73 2.65 -13.65 -2.75
N GLU A 74 3.63 -13.17 -3.53
CA GLU A 74 4.93 -13.81 -3.66
C GLU A 74 5.71 -13.79 -2.33
N LEU A 75 5.71 -12.65 -1.62
CA LEU A 75 6.36 -12.52 -0.32
C LEU A 75 5.70 -13.41 0.75
N ALA A 76 4.38 -13.49 0.76
CA ALA A 76 3.63 -14.32 1.71
C ALA A 76 3.84 -15.82 1.49
N ALA A 77 4.26 -16.23 0.29
CA ALA A 77 4.59 -17.61 -0.03
C ALA A 77 5.99 -18.03 0.49
N ILE A 78 6.82 -17.06 0.92
CA ILE A 78 8.14 -17.33 1.48
C ILE A 78 8.04 -17.49 2.99
N ASP A 79 8.30 -18.71 3.47
CA ASP A 79 8.25 -19.02 4.90
C ASP A 79 9.27 -18.20 5.71
N GLY A 80 8.80 -17.62 6.82
CA GLY A 80 9.65 -16.94 7.80
C GLY A 80 9.92 -15.46 7.52
N LEU A 81 9.35 -14.88 6.47
CA LEU A 81 9.45 -13.43 6.29
C LEU A 81 8.65 -12.68 7.38
N PRO A 82 9.22 -11.63 7.99
CA PRO A 82 8.46 -10.72 8.83
C PRO A 82 7.36 -10.03 7.99
N VAL A 83 6.23 -9.77 8.65
CA VAL A 83 5.09 -9.10 8.03
C VAL A 83 5.45 -7.63 7.76
N PRO A 84 5.31 -7.13 6.52
CA PRO A 84 5.62 -5.74 6.19
C PRO A 84 4.54 -4.76 6.65
N GLU A 85 4.88 -3.47 6.63
CA GLU A 85 3.95 -2.35 6.72
C GLU A 85 3.72 -1.75 5.33
N LEU A 86 2.46 -1.49 4.96
CA LEU A 86 2.08 -0.84 3.71
C LEU A 86 2.02 0.68 3.87
N GLY A 87 2.51 1.42 2.87
CA GLY A 87 2.42 2.88 2.83
C GLY A 87 3.12 3.57 4.01
N PHE A 88 4.33 3.12 4.37
CA PHE A 88 5.06 3.64 5.53
C PHE A 88 5.55 5.07 5.29
N GLU A 89 5.07 6.01 6.09
CA GLU A 89 5.46 7.42 6.01
C GLU A 89 6.79 7.69 6.73
N LEU A 90 7.72 8.30 6.01
CA LEU A 90 8.98 8.79 6.54
C LEU A 90 8.81 10.21 7.13
N PRO A 91 9.69 10.63 8.07
CA PRO A 91 9.61 11.96 8.69
C PRO A 91 9.77 13.15 7.73
N ASP A 92 10.31 12.93 6.54
CA ASP A 92 10.44 13.92 5.47
C ASP A 92 9.17 14.04 4.60
N GLY A 93 8.17 13.19 4.85
CA GLY A 93 6.91 13.14 4.12
C GLY A 93 6.91 12.20 2.91
N SER A 94 8.01 11.49 2.64
CA SER A 94 8.04 10.42 1.63
C SER A 94 7.31 9.17 2.13
N VAL A 95 6.75 8.39 1.21
CA VAL A 95 6.01 7.16 1.52
C VAL A 95 6.72 5.97 0.89
N ILE A 96 6.89 4.89 1.64
CA ILE A 96 7.42 3.62 1.13
C ILE A 96 6.23 2.70 0.88
N SER A 97 6.08 2.15 -0.33
CA SER A 97 4.95 1.27 -0.68
C SER A 97 4.89 0.05 0.25
N ILE A 98 6.00 -0.66 0.42
CA ILE A 98 6.11 -1.83 1.31
C ILE A 98 7.39 -1.69 2.14
N ALA A 99 7.27 -1.71 3.47
CA ALA A 99 8.38 -1.45 4.38
C ALA A 99 8.55 -2.53 5.46
N TRP A 100 9.79 -2.73 5.87
CA TRP A 100 10.19 -3.45 7.08
C TRP A 100 10.98 -2.49 7.99
N PRO A 101 10.28 -1.75 8.87
CA PRO A 101 10.91 -0.66 9.64
C PRO A 101 12.04 -1.13 10.56
N ASP A 102 11.89 -2.30 11.17
CA ASP A 102 12.90 -2.89 12.05
C ASP A 102 14.20 -3.23 11.33
N GLN A 103 14.12 -3.62 10.05
CA GLN A 103 15.28 -3.95 9.21
C GLN A 103 15.74 -2.77 8.34
N LYS A 104 14.99 -1.67 8.32
CA LYS A 104 15.15 -0.54 7.39
C LYS A 104 15.25 -0.99 5.92
N VAL A 105 14.37 -1.90 5.52
CA VAL A 105 14.23 -2.35 4.12
C VAL A 105 12.94 -1.79 3.57
N GLY A 106 12.96 -1.26 2.35
CA GLY A 106 11.78 -0.70 1.69
C GLY A 106 11.76 -1.01 0.21
N VAL A 107 10.55 -1.23 -0.32
CA VAL A 107 10.29 -1.44 -1.75
C VAL A 107 9.42 -0.29 -2.25
N LEU A 108 9.82 0.27 -3.39
CA LEU A 108 9.14 1.35 -4.10
C LEU A 108 8.59 0.79 -5.41
N LEU A 109 7.27 0.83 -5.61
CA LEU A 109 6.62 0.24 -6.80
C LEU A 109 6.41 1.26 -7.93
N ASP A 110 6.18 2.53 -7.59
CA ASP A 110 5.81 3.58 -8.55
C ASP A 110 6.99 4.23 -9.29
N GLY A 111 8.14 3.57 -9.33
CA GLY A 111 9.35 4.13 -9.94
C GLY A 111 9.86 5.39 -9.25
N GLU A 112 9.48 5.59 -7.98
CA GLU A 112 10.01 6.64 -7.12
C GLU A 112 11.53 6.52 -6.97
N ASP A 113 12.20 7.66 -6.81
CA ASP A 113 13.65 7.70 -6.71
C ASP A 113 14.12 7.06 -5.39
N PRO A 114 14.88 5.94 -5.44
CA PRO A 114 15.37 5.29 -4.23
C PRO A 114 16.41 6.12 -3.48
N GLN A 115 16.96 7.20 -4.07
CA GLN A 115 17.97 8.03 -3.39
C GLN A 115 17.45 8.63 -2.08
N GLY A 116 16.21 9.12 -2.03
CA GLY A 116 15.64 9.68 -0.78
C GLY A 116 15.58 8.64 0.34
N LEU A 117 15.20 7.41 -0.01
CA LEU A 117 15.16 6.28 0.91
C LEU A 117 16.58 5.91 1.41
N ILE A 118 17.55 5.85 0.50
CA ILE A 118 18.95 5.56 0.81
C ILE A 118 19.56 6.64 1.71
N ASP A 119 19.29 7.92 1.43
CA ASP A 119 19.77 9.06 2.23
C ASP A 119 19.18 9.04 3.65
N ALA A 120 17.95 8.55 3.81
CA ALA A 120 17.32 8.30 5.10
C ALA A 120 17.89 7.06 5.83
N GLY A 121 18.87 6.37 5.23
CA GLY A 121 19.55 5.21 5.81
C GLY A 121 18.79 3.90 5.66
N TRP A 122 17.90 3.81 4.67
CA TRP A 122 17.17 2.60 4.33
C TRP A 122 17.81 1.87 3.15
N THR A 123 17.53 0.58 3.06
CA THR A 123 17.89 -0.25 1.91
C THR A 123 16.71 -0.28 0.95
N ALA A 124 16.84 0.40 -0.18
CA ALA A 124 15.88 0.33 -1.28
C ALA A 124 16.09 -0.97 -2.06
N VAL A 125 15.04 -1.78 -2.18
CA VAL A 125 15.05 -3.03 -2.94
C VAL A 125 14.02 -2.93 -4.06
N GLY A 126 14.33 -3.54 -5.21
CA GLY A 126 13.39 -3.61 -6.33
C GLY A 126 12.15 -4.46 -5.99
N PRO A 127 11.13 -4.43 -6.84
CA PRO A 127 9.88 -5.18 -6.65
C PRO A 127 10.05 -6.66 -7.05
N ASP A 128 11.12 -7.30 -6.59
CA ASP A 128 11.40 -8.72 -6.77
C ASP A 128 11.42 -9.40 -5.40
N ALA A 129 10.52 -10.38 -5.20
CA ALA A 129 10.35 -11.04 -3.91
C ALA A 129 11.62 -11.78 -3.43
N ALA A 130 12.44 -12.30 -4.34
CA ALA A 130 13.68 -12.98 -3.98
C ALA A 130 14.74 -11.99 -3.50
N ASP A 131 14.87 -10.84 -4.17
CA ASP A 131 15.79 -9.77 -3.75
C ASP A 131 15.40 -9.21 -2.37
N VAL A 132 14.10 -9.04 -2.12
CA VAL A 132 13.57 -8.62 -0.82
C VAL A 132 13.91 -9.64 0.27
N ALA A 133 13.61 -10.92 0.05
CA ALA A 133 13.92 -11.98 1.00
C ALA A 133 15.43 -12.08 1.30
N ASN A 134 16.27 -11.94 0.28
CA ASN A 134 17.73 -11.91 0.44
C ASN A 134 18.19 -10.72 1.28
N SER A 135 17.60 -9.54 1.09
CA SER A 135 17.97 -8.34 1.84
C SER A 135 17.65 -8.47 3.34
N LEU A 136 16.51 -9.08 3.68
CA LEU A 136 16.06 -9.28 5.06
C LEU A 136 16.92 -10.33 5.77
N SER A 137 17.24 -11.43 5.09
CA SER A 137 18.05 -12.51 5.66
C SER A 137 19.53 -12.11 5.86
N VAL A 138 20.08 -11.22 5.01
CA VAL A 138 21.43 -10.63 5.22
C VAL A 138 21.46 -9.74 6.48
N MET A 139 20.35 -9.07 6.82
CA MET A 139 20.28 -8.18 7.98
C MET A 139 20.08 -8.94 9.30
N GLU A 140 19.31 -10.03 9.31
CA GLU A 140 19.23 -10.94 10.48
C GLU A 140 20.62 -11.49 10.85
N GLY A 141 21.45 -11.81 9.86
CA GLY A 141 22.83 -12.26 10.09
C GLY A 141 23.77 -11.20 10.69
N LYS A 142 23.46 -9.91 10.55
CA LYS A 142 24.24 -8.79 11.12
C LYS A 142 23.86 -8.45 12.56
N GLN A 143 22.65 -8.80 13.01
CA GLN A 143 22.17 -8.50 14.36
C GLN A 143 22.81 -9.38 15.47
N CYS A 144 23.59 -10.41 15.11
CA CYS A 144 24.28 -11.31 16.05
C CYS A 144 25.77 -10.97 16.33
N ARG A 145 26.25 -9.74 16.11
CA ARG A 145 27.65 -9.38 16.39
C ARG A 145 27.83 -8.28 17.43
#